data_AF-A0A972NUZ6-F1
#
_entry.id   AF-A0A972NUZ6-F1
#
_cell.length_a   1.000
_cell.length_b   1.000
_cell.length_c   1.000
_cell.angle_alpha   90.00
_cell.angle_beta   90.00
_cell.angle_gamma   90.00
#
_symmetry.space_group_name_H-M   'P 1'
#
loop_
_entity.id
_entity.type
_entity.pdbx_description
1 polymer ?
#
loop_
_entity_poly.entity_id
_entity_poly.type
_entity_poly.pdbx_seq_one_letter_code
_entity_poly.pdbx_strand_id
1 'polypeptide(L)'
;MLAITFYDGEYDNISFFTRICELEGSAVPFDRPPFSLLEEAARVLEMCTDKYSTPLPAGEHVPVFVGRKTGTEDKPLARLDIRITGGQARASIESKDAPRVDTEPVAVDSDDDVATIARKVLSIYSRAS
;
A
#
# COMPACT_ATOMS: atom_id res chain seq x y z
N MET A 1 8.31 -8.49 -10.96
CA MET A 1 6.87 -8.16 -10.77
C MET A 1 6.73 -7.22 -9.58
N LEU A 2 5.69 -6.39 -9.50
CA LEU A 2 5.40 -5.64 -8.28
C LEU A 2 4.81 -6.59 -7.23
N ALA A 3 5.24 -6.44 -5.98
CA ALA A 3 4.65 -7.11 -4.83
C ALA A 3 4.21 -6.06 -3.80
N ILE A 4 2.99 -6.21 -3.29
CA ILE A 4 2.40 -5.36 -2.25
C ILE A 4 2.00 -6.28 -1.09
N THR A 5 2.73 -6.21 0.01
CA THR A 5 2.54 -7.11 1.16
C THR A 5 1.97 -6.33 2.33
N PHE A 6 0.85 -6.81 2.86
CA PHE A 6 0.11 -6.20 3.97
C PHE A 6 0.38 -6.96 5.26
N TYR A 7 0.52 -6.22 6.34
CA TYR A 7 0.76 -6.76 7.67
C TYR A 7 -0.27 -6.19 8.66
N ASP A 8 -0.44 -6.91 9.76
CA ASP A 8 -1.14 -6.45 10.95
C ASP A 8 -0.13 -6.12 12.05
N GLY A 9 -0.41 -5.08 12.84
CA GLY A 9 0.35 -4.72 14.04
C GLY A 9 1.05 -3.36 14.00
N GLU A 10 1.43 -2.88 15.19
CA GLU A 10 2.17 -1.63 15.41
C GLU A 10 3.68 -1.81 15.16
N TYR A 11 4.29 -0.79 14.54
CA TYR A 11 5.70 -0.82 14.13
C TYR A 11 6.71 -0.74 15.29
N ASP A 12 6.27 -0.40 16.50
CA ASP A 12 7.18 -0.26 17.65
C ASP A 12 7.90 -1.58 18.03
N ASN A 13 7.48 -2.71 17.45
CA ASN A 13 8.22 -3.96 17.52
C ASN A 13 8.07 -4.81 16.24
N ILE A 14 9.05 -4.70 15.34
CA ILE A 14 9.16 -5.41 14.03
C ILE A 14 8.94 -6.94 14.17
N SER A 15 9.13 -7.50 15.37
CA SER A 15 8.92 -8.92 15.68
C SER A 15 7.44 -9.37 15.68
N PHE A 16 6.47 -8.46 15.58
CA PHE A 16 5.04 -8.77 15.68
C PHE A 16 4.24 -8.61 14.38
N PHE A 17 4.89 -8.27 13.26
CA PHE A 17 4.16 -8.16 12.00
C PHE A 17 3.64 -9.51 11.53
N THR A 18 2.32 -9.67 11.60
CA THR A 18 1.65 -10.83 11.03
C THR A 18 1.30 -10.49 9.59
N ARG A 19 1.93 -11.16 8.63
CA ARG A 19 1.58 -10.99 7.22
C ARG A 19 0.13 -11.41 7.01
N ILE A 20 -0.70 -10.48 6.53
CA ILE A 20 -2.12 -10.71 6.28
C ILE A 20 -2.33 -11.22 4.86
N CYS A 21 -1.80 -10.51 3.87
CA CYS A 21 -1.93 -10.87 2.46
C CYS A 21 -0.80 -10.28 1.62
N GLU A 22 -0.68 -10.78 0.39
CA GLU A 22 0.23 -10.26 -0.62
C GLU A 22 -0.49 -10.21 -1.95
N LEU A 23 -0.32 -9.08 -2.65
CA LEU A 23 -0.81 -8.87 -3.99
C LEU A 23 0.39 -8.76 -4.93
N GLU A 24 0.34 -9.51 -6.00
CA GLU A 24 1.35 -9.49 -7.05
C GLU A 24 0.72 -9.03 -8.35
N GLY A 25 1.44 -8.17 -9.08
CA GLY A 25 0.95 -7.68 -10.35
C GLY A 25 1.94 -6.79 -11.06
N SER A 26 1.53 -6.28 -12.22
CA SER A 26 2.23 -5.21 -12.90
C SER A 26 1.21 -4.38 -13.67
N ALA A 27 1.45 -3.07 -13.71
CA ALA A 27 0.71 -2.16 -14.55
C ALA A 27 1.70 -1.40 -15.42
N VAL A 28 1.48 -1.41 -16.73
CA VAL A 28 2.32 -0.70 -17.70
C VAL A 28 1.40 0.18 -18.54
N PRO A 29 1.67 1.50 -18.62
CA PRO A 29 0.88 2.37 -19.47
C PRO A 29 1.22 2.13 -20.95
N PHE A 30 0.24 2.34 -21.83
CA PHE A 30 0.40 2.07 -23.27
C PHE A 30 1.09 3.21 -24.04
N ASP A 31 0.89 4.46 -23.64
CA ASP A 31 1.19 5.66 -24.44
C ASP A 31 1.99 6.74 -23.70
N ARG A 32 2.55 6.41 -22.53
CA ARG A 32 3.34 7.33 -21.69
C ARG A 32 4.54 6.61 -21.07
N PRO A 33 5.48 7.34 -20.44
CA PRO A 33 6.54 6.73 -19.65
C PRO A 33 5.99 5.78 -18.58
N PRO A 34 6.79 4.78 -18.15
CA PRO A 34 6.41 3.86 -17.09
C PRO A 34 5.95 4.59 -15.83
N PHE A 35 5.02 3.97 -15.10
CA PHE A 35 4.61 4.45 -13.80
C PHE A 35 5.81 4.49 -12.83
N SER A 36 5.82 5.48 -11.94
CA SER A 36 6.62 5.40 -10.72
C SER A 36 6.16 4.19 -9.87
N LEU A 37 6.96 3.81 -8.88
CA LEU A 37 6.67 2.66 -8.02
C LEU A 37 5.28 2.76 -7.35
N LEU A 38 4.96 3.93 -6.80
CA LEU A 38 3.72 4.14 -6.06
C LEU A 38 2.52 4.35 -6.99
N GLU A 39 2.72 4.94 -8.17
CA GLU A 39 1.70 4.96 -9.22
C GLU A 39 1.36 3.55 -9.71
N GLU A 40 2.36 2.70 -9.96
CA GLU A 40 2.14 1.31 -10.37
C GLU A 40 1.40 0.54 -9.26
N ALA A 41 1.79 0.74 -8.00
CA ALA A 41 1.11 0.14 -6.86
C ALA A 41 -0.36 0.56 -6.77
N ALA A 42 -0.66 1.85 -6.95
CA ALA A 42 -2.04 2.34 -6.99
C ALA A 42 -2.87 1.67 -8.09
N ARG A 43 -2.28 1.46 -9.28
CA ARG A 43 -2.94 0.79 -10.41
C ARG A 43 -3.14 -0.71 -10.17
N VAL A 44 -2.15 -1.39 -9.60
CA VAL A 44 -2.30 -2.80 -9.22
C VAL A 44 -3.40 -2.95 -8.17
N LEU A 45 -3.45 -2.08 -7.16
CA LEU A 45 -4.51 -2.10 -6.15
C LEU A 45 -5.89 -1.83 -6.75
N GLU A 46 -6.02 -0.85 -7.65
CA GLU A 46 -7.27 -0.60 -8.39
C GLU A 46 -7.77 -1.86 -9.13
N MET A 47 -6.90 -2.50 -9.90
CA MET A 47 -7.25 -3.74 -10.59
C MET A 47 -7.57 -4.90 -9.63
N CYS A 48 -6.91 -4.94 -8.46
CA CYS A 48 -7.16 -5.94 -7.44
C CYS A 48 -8.50 -5.73 -6.74
N THR A 49 -8.84 -4.51 -6.33
CA THR A 49 -10.10 -4.20 -5.63
C THR A 49 -11.33 -4.52 -6.48
N ASP A 50 -11.19 -4.53 -7.80
CA ASP A 50 -12.29 -4.88 -8.72
C ASP A 50 -12.50 -6.40 -8.84
N LYS A 51 -11.49 -7.22 -8.53
CA LYS A 51 -11.46 -8.66 -8.87
C LYS A 51 -11.25 -9.60 -7.69
N TYR A 52 -10.65 -9.12 -6.62
CA TYR A 52 -10.22 -9.92 -5.48
C TYR A 52 -10.61 -9.20 -4.19
N SER A 53 -11.15 -9.96 -3.25
CA SER A 53 -11.31 -9.48 -1.88
C SER A 53 -10.01 -9.66 -1.11
N THR A 54 -9.63 -8.65 -0.33
CA THR A 54 -8.59 -8.79 0.69
C THR A 54 -9.21 -8.79 2.09
N PRO A 55 -8.48 -9.21 3.13
CA PRO A 55 -9.02 -9.20 4.48
C PRO A 55 -9.30 -7.76 4.96
N LEU A 56 -10.28 -7.63 5.85
CA LEU A 56 -10.49 -6.39 6.61
C LEU A 56 -9.31 -6.17 7.56
N PRO A 57 -8.92 -4.91 7.85
CA PRO A 57 -7.92 -4.63 8.86
C PRO A 57 -8.40 -5.11 10.24
N ALA A 58 -7.54 -5.82 10.97
CA ALA A 58 -7.87 -6.29 12.32
C ALA A 58 -7.64 -5.21 13.39
N GLY A 59 -6.88 -4.16 13.08
CA GLY A 59 -6.58 -3.05 13.96
C GLY A 59 -6.39 -1.72 13.24
N GLU A 60 -5.93 -0.72 13.97
CA GLU A 60 -5.73 0.65 13.46
C GLU A 60 -4.45 0.81 12.63
N HIS A 61 -3.56 -0.18 12.62
CA HIS A 61 -2.25 -0.09 11.99
C HIS A 61 -2.10 -1.14 10.89
N VAL A 62 -1.85 -0.67 9.67
CA VAL A 62 -1.67 -1.53 8.49
C VAL A 62 -0.35 -1.16 7.79
N PRO A 63 0.77 -1.76 8.21
CA PRO A 63 2.02 -1.63 7.48
C PRO A 63 1.92 -2.30 6.11
N VAL A 64 2.37 -1.60 5.08
CA VAL A 64 2.39 -2.09 3.70
C VAL A 64 3.79 -1.92 3.13
N PHE A 65 4.32 -3.00 2.55
CA PHE A 65 5.58 -2.98 1.83
C PHE A 65 5.32 -3.08 0.34
N VAL A 66 5.90 -2.16 -0.42
CA VAL A 66 5.85 -2.15 -1.89
C VAL A 66 7.24 -2.45 -2.41
N GLY A 67 7.35 -3.51 -3.19
CA GLY A 67 8.63 -4.04 -3.62
C GLY A 67 8.61 -4.61 -5.03
N ARG A 68 9.79 -5.11 -5.43
CA ARG A 68 9.95 -5.90 -6.66
C ARG A 68 10.30 -7.32 -6.29
N LYS A 69 9.56 -8.25 -6.88
CA LYS A 69 9.82 -9.68 -6.79
C LYS A 69 10.59 -10.16 -8.02
N THR A 70 11.72 -10.82 -7.78
CA THR A 70 12.55 -11.49 -8.79
C THR A 70 12.79 -12.92 -8.34
N GLY A 71 12.14 -13.90 -9.00
CA GLY A 71 12.15 -15.28 -8.52
C GLY A 71 11.46 -15.39 -7.15
N THR A 72 12.19 -15.88 -6.15
CA THR A 72 11.70 -16.03 -4.76
C THR A 72 12.07 -14.85 -3.86
N GLU A 73 12.83 -13.87 -4.35
CA GLU A 73 13.30 -12.74 -3.55
C GLU A 73 12.36 -11.54 -3.67
N ASP A 74 11.86 -11.08 -2.52
CA ASP A 74 11.12 -9.83 -2.38
C ASP A 74 12.07 -8.72 -1.93
N LYS A 75 12.26 -7.72 -2.79
CA LYS A 75 13.05 -6.53 -2.46
C LYS A 75 12.10 -5.36 -2.15
N PRO A 76 11.88 -5.01 -0.86
CA PRO A 76 11.08 -3.84 -0.51
C PRO A 76 11.78 -2.57 -0.99
N LEU A 77 11.02 -1.66 -1.58
CA LEU A 77 11.50 -0.39 -2.13
C LEU A 77 10.82 0.81 -1.48
N ALA A 78 9.59 0.63 -1.00
CA ALA A 78 8.87 1.59 -0.20
C ALA A 78 8.08 0.89 0.92
N ARG A 79 7.84 1.62 2.01
CA ARG A 79 6.98 1.25 3.12
C ARG A 79 5.92 2.33 3.31
N LEU A 80 4.67 1.92 3.51
CA LEU A 80 3.58 2.77 3.93
C LEU A 80 3.15 2.32 5.32
N ASP A 81 3.26 3.21 6.29
CA ASP A 81 2.73 2.99 7.63
C ASP A 81 1.34 3.60 7.71
N ILE A 82 0.31 2.82 7.36
CA ILE A 82 -1.07 3.29 7.36
C ILE A 82 -1.63 3.23 8.79
N ARG A 83 -2.23 4.34 9.23
CA ARG A 83 -2.99 4.44 10.47
C ARG A 83 -4.44 4.80 10.17
N ILE A 84 -5.37 4.03 10.74
CA ILE A 84 -6.81 4.17 10.63
C ILE A 84 -7.36 4.62 11.98
N THR A 85 -7.95 5.81 12.05
CA THR A 85 -8.54 6.33 13.28
C THR A 85 -9.75 7.18 12.95
N GLY A 86 -10.89 6.94 13.62
CA GLY A 86 -12.09 7.78 13.48
C GLY A 86 -12.69 7.84 12.06
N GLY A 87 -12.66 6.72 11.32
CA GLY A 87 -13.17 6.67 9.93
C GLY A 87 -12.26 7.36 8.91
N GLN A 88 -11.00 7.62 9.27
CA GLN A 88 -10.00 8.18 8.37
C GLN A 88 -8.74 7.32 8.36
N ALA A 89 -8.10 7.21 7.21
CA ALA A 89 -6.77 6.62 7.07
C ALA A 89 -5.76 7.67 6.61
N ARG A 90 -4.56 7.62 7.16
CA ARG A 90 -3.39 8.38 6.70
C ARG A 90 -2.18 7.48 6.70
N ALA A 91 -1.19 7.80 5.88
CA ALA A 91 0.06 7.04 5.82
C ALA A 91 1.29 7.94 5.85
N SER A 92 2.31 7.44 6.53
CA SER A 92 3.69 7.87 6.34
C SER A 92 4.36 6.96 5.31
N ILE A 93 4.95 7.55 4.29
CA ILE A 93 5.59 6.84 3.17
C ILE A 93 7.08 7.03 3.27
N GLU A 94 7.81 5.93 3.41
CA GLU A 94 9.27 5.88 3.41
C GLU A 94 9.74 5.12 2.17
N SER A 95 10.66 5.71 1.41
CA SER A 95 11.31 5.05 0.28
C SER A 95 12.81 5.26 0.36
N LYS A 96 13.58 4.37 -0.26
CA LYS A 96 15.05 4.45 -0.19
C LYS A 96 15.61 5.73 -0.81
N ASP A 97 14.95 6.23 -1.86
CA ASP A 97 15.51 7.24 -2.75
C ASP A 97 14.81 8.62 -2.62
N ALA A 98 13.86 8.77 -1.69
CA ALA A 98 13.16 10.03 -1.46
C ALA A 98 12.93 10.30 0.05
N PRO A 99 12.82 11.58 0.45
CA PRO A 99 12.41 11.93 1.80
C PRO A 99 11.09 11.27 2.19
N ARG A 100 10.92 11.03 3.49
CA ARG A 100 9.63 10.61 4.03
C ARG A 100 8.56 11.65 3.70
N VAL A 101 7.39 11.17 3.28
CA VAL A 101 6.22 12.01 3.02
C VAL A 101 5.04 11.47 3.81
N ASP A 102 4.32 12.36 4.49
CA ASP A 102 3.04 12.04 5.11
C ASP A 102 1.90 12.42 4.15
N THR A 103 0.89 11.57 4.06
CA THR A 103 -0.30 11.80 3.24
C THR A 103 -1.37 12.54 4.03
N GLU A 104 -2.17 13.34 3.34
CA GLU A 104 -3.39 13.90 3.89
C GLU A 104 -4.39 12.78 4.26
N PRO A 105 -5.22 12.96 5.30
CA PRO A 105 -6.22 11.97 5.70
C PRO A 105 -7.24 11.70 4.59
N VAL A 106 -7.64 10.44 4.45
CA VAL A 106 -8.65 9.96 3.50
C VAL A 106 -9.79 9.32 4.27
N ALA A 107 -11.04 9.50 3.83
CA ALA A 107 -12.17 8.82 4.45
C ALA A 107 -12.14 7.31 4.14
N VAL A 108 -12.40 6.49 5.15
CA VAL A 108 -12.54 5.03 5.02
C VAL A 108 -13.83 4.56 5.67
N ASP A 109 -14.41 3.52 5.08
CA ASP A 109 -15.63 2.87 5.52
C ASP A 109 -15.29 1.61 6.32
N SER A 110 -16.20 1.15 7.17
CA SER A 110 -15.95 -0.02 8.03
C SER A 110 -15.79 -1.34 7.27
N ASP A 111 -16.23 -1.39 6.03
CA ASP A 111 -16.13 -2.52 5.10
C ASP A 111 -14.98 -2.37 4.08
N ASP A 112 -14.21 -1.28 4.15
CA ASP A 112 -13.01 -1.17 3.33
C ASP A 112 -11.97 -2.21 3.76
N ASP A 113 -11.55 -3.03 2.82
CA ASP A 113 -10.45 -3.97 3.01
C ASP A 113 -9.07 -3.29 2.90
N VAL A 114 -8.03 -4.01 3.31
CA VAL A 114 -6.66 -3.44 3.35
C VAL A 114 -6.19 -2.92 2.00
N ALA A 115 -6.58 -3.57 0.88
CA ALA A 115 -6.24 -3.09 -0.46
C ALA A 115 -6.98 -1.80 -0.83
N THR A 116 -8.27 -1.69 -0.49
CA THR A 116 -9.09 -0.50 -0.71
C THR A 116 -8.56 0.68 0.08
N ILE A 117 -8.20 0.48 1.35
CA ILE A 117 -7.62 1.52 2.21
C ILE A 117 -6.29 2.03 1.62
N ALA A 118 -5.37 1.12 1.27
CA ALA A 118 -4.09 1.49 0.67
C ALA A 118 -4.25 2.23 -0.66
N ARG A 119 -5.22 1.83 -1.50
CA ARG A 119 -5.57 2.53 -2.73
C ARG A 119 -6.08 3.95 -2.44
N LYS A 120 -7.01 4.12 -1.50
CA LYS A 120 -7.56 5.43 -1.14
C LYS A 120 -6.43 6.37 -0.70
N VAL A 121 -5.52 5.90 0.15
CA VAL A 121 -4.31 6.64 0.57
C VAL A 121 -3.43 7.05 -0.61
N LEU A 122 -3.05 6.10 -1.48
CA LEU A 122 -2.17 6.37 -2.64
C LEU A 122 -2.83 7.26 -3.70
N SER A 123 -4.16 7.24 -3.80
CA SER A 123 -4.90 8.10 -4.74
C SER A 123 -4.80 9.59 -4.39
N ILE A 124 -4.60 9.92 -3.11
CA ILE A 124 -4.36 11.30 -2.69
C ILE A 124 -2.90 11.69 -2.94
N TYR A 125 -1.97 10.79 -2.62
CA TYR A 125 -0.54 11.02 -2.85
C TYR A 125 -0.24 11.37 -4.31
N SER A 126 -0.78 10.60 -5.25
CA SER A 126 -0.59 10.81 -6.70
C SER A 126 -1.23 12.08 -7.27
N ARG A 127 -2.09 12.78 -6.50
CA ARG A 127 -2.64 14.09 -6.89
C ARG A 127 -1.80 15.26 -6.38
N ALA A 128 -0.96 15.02 -5.37
CA ALA A 128 -0.12 16.03 -4.74
C ALA A 128 1.32 16.05 -5.29
N SER A 129 1.74 14.98 -5.98
CA SER A 129 3.03 14.81 -6.68
C SER A 129 2.95 15.20 -8.15
#